data_AF-A0A257NUU6-F1
#
_entry.id   AF-A0A257NUU6-F1
#
_cell.length_a   1.000
_cell.length_b   1.000
_cell.length_c   1.000
_cell.angle_alpha   90.00
_cell.angle_beta   90.00
_cell.angle_gamma   90.00
#
_symmetry.space_group_name_H-M   'P 1'
#
loop_
_entity.id
_entity.type
_entity.pdbx_description
1 polymer ?
#
loop_
_entity_poly.entity_id
_entity_poly.type
_entity_poly.pdbx_seq_one_letter_code
_entity_poly.pdbx_strand_id
1 'polypeptide(L)'
;MREKHSGLYHALVVLPDHVYPFKTQVAGQWVRGVRSYNATLARIQRQYGAGHYGFKLDAYRQVFHLAGSILFLSTAAYLSQRLFGSPNAIYVFLAIAIGFITFQEFYLQRKTYRQLWRKGILDWLTWCVPMGVYFFTRIH
;
A
#
# COMPACT_ATOMS: atom_id res chain seq x y z
N MET A 1 -0.72 19.78 13.13
CA MET A 1 0.35 20.07 12.15
C MET A 1 0.53 18.85 11.27
N ARG A 2 0.44 18.97 9.93
CA ARG A 2 0.91 17.91 9.02
C ARG A 2 2.43 18.05 8.93
N GLU A 3 3.18 17.14 9.52
CA GLU A 3 4.62 17.05 9.23
C GLU A 3 4.77 16.85 7.71
N LYS A 4 5.49 17.76 7.05
CA LYS A 4 5.87 17.60 5.65
C LYS A 4 6.89 16.46 5.60
N HIS A 5 6.42 15.23 5.44
CA HIS A 5 7.31 14.12 5.11
C HIS A 5 7.73 14.30 3.64
N SER A 6 8.87 14.96 3.42
CA SER A 6 9.49 15.06 2.09
C SER A 6 10.37 13.84 1.83
N GLY A 7 10.19 13.16 0.69
CA GLY A 7 11.06 12.08 0.26
C GLY A 7 10.37 11.02 -0.59
N LEU A 8 11.17 10.09 -1.14
CA LEU A 8 10.72 9.01 -2.01
C LEU A 8 9.63 8.16 -1.34
N TYR A 9 9.79 7.82 -0.06
CA TYR A 9 8.81 7.05 0.70
C TYR A 9 7.43 7.73 0.70
N HIS A 10 7.37 9.04 0.99
CA HIS A 10 6.09 9.75 0.99
C HIS A 10 5.48 9.79 -0.41
N ALA A 11 6.29 10.04 -1.45
CA ALA A 11 5.84 10.04 -2.83
C ALA A 11 5.19 8.71 -3.24
N LEU A 12 5.77 7.57 -2.83
CA LEU A 12 5.22 6.24 -3.08
C LEU A 12 3.92 5.99 -2.31
N VAL A 13 3.85 6.41 -1.04
CA VAL A 13 2.66 6.21 -0.19
C VAL A 13 1.44 7.00 -0.68
N VAL A 14 1.65 8.20 -1.24
CA VAL A 14 0.56 9.05 -1.75
C VAL A 14 0.26 8.84 -3.23
N LEU A 15 1.08 8.10 -3.97
CA LEU A 15 0.86 7.83 -5.38
C LEU A 15 -0.56 7.32 -5.69
N PRO A 16 -1.15 6.37 -4.93
CA PRO A 16 -2.52 5.92 -5.17
C PRO A 16 -3.53 7.06 -5.09
N ASP A 17 -3.33 8.03 -4.19
CA ASP A 17 -4.24 9.16 -3.99
C ASP A 17 -4.23 10.08 -5.23
N HIS A 18 -3.05 10.26 -5.85
CA HIS A 18 -2.88 11.12 -7.02
C HIS A 18 -3.52 10.52 -8.28
N VAL A 19 -3.47 9.21 -8.46
CA VAL A 19 -4.02 8.51 -9.63
C VAL A 19 -5.44 7.97 -9.41
N TYR A 20 -6.13 8.44 -8.35
CA TYR A 20 -7.49 8.02 -8.03
C TYR A 20 -8.48 8.26 -9.19
N PRO A 21 -9.04 7.21 -9.80
CA PRO A 21 -9.73 7.33 -11.09
C PRO A 21 -11.19 7.77 -10.95
N PHE A 22 -11.76 7.67 -9.75
CA PHE A 22 -13.18 7.89 -9.54
C PHE A 22 -13.50 9.37 -9.32
N LYS A 23 -14.63 9.82 -9.89
CA LYS A 23 -15.16 11.17 -9.67
C LYS A 23 -16.02 11.25 -8.41
N THR A 24 -16.01 12.42 -7.77
CA THR A 24 -16.86 12.76 -6.61
C THR A 24 -17.37 14.18 -6.75
N GLN A 25 -18.60 14.44 -6.30
CA GLN A 25 -19.17 15.78 -6.32
C GLN A 25 -18.75 16.56 -5.07
N VAL A 26 -18.22 17.77 -5.27
CA VAL A 26 -17.81 18.71 -4.21
C VAL A 26 -18.35 20.08 -4.57
N ALA A 27 -19.17 20.66 -3.70
CA ALA A 27 -19.80 21.98 -3.91
C ALA A 27 -20.46 22.11 -5.31
N GLY A 28 -21.24 21.10 -5.71
CA GLY A 28 -21.92 21.07 -7.01
C GLY A 28 -21.05 20.63 -8.19
N GLN A 29 -19.71 20.64 -8.09
CA GLN A 29 -18.80 20.30 -9.18
C GLN A 29 -18.28 18.85 -9.09
N TRP A 30 -18.16 18.18 -10.25
CA TRP A 30 -17.51 16.87 -10.33
C TRP A 30 -15.99 17.03 -10.39
N VAL A 31 -15.28 16.50 -9.39
CA VAL A 31 -13.81 16.53 -9.32
C VAL A 31 -13.22 15.12 -9.46
N ARG A 32 -11.93 15.02 -9.83
CA ARG A 32 -11.17 13.77 -10.03
C ARG A 32 -9.81 13.80 -9.30
N GLY A 33 -9.09 12.67 -9.33
CA GLY A 33 -7.76 12.53 -8.75
C GLY A 33 -7.73 12.78 -7.24
N VAL A 34 -6.64 13.37 -6.76
CA VAL A 34 -6.41 13.63 -5.33
C VAL A 34 -7.54 14.44 -4.66
N ARG A 35 -8.18 15.36 -5.40
CA ARG A 35 -9.32 16.15 -4.88
C ARG A 35 -10.53 15.26 -4.61
N SER A 36 -10.85 14.35 -5.54
CA SER A 36 -11.94 13.39 -5.38
C SER A 36 -11.66 12.39 -4.26
N TYR A 37 -10.41 11.92 -4.18
CA TYR A 37 -9.95 11.02 -3.13
C TYR A 37 -10.12 11.65 -1.74
N ASN A 38 -9.54 12.84 -1.54
CA ASN A 38 -9.63 13.57 -0.27
C ASN A 38 -11.07 13.89 0.14
N ALA A 39 -11.91 14.30 -0.82
CA ALA A 39 -13.31 14.56 -0.55
C ALA A 39 -14.07 13.30 -0.12
N THR A 40 -13.80 12.16 -0.78
CA THR A 40 -14.38 10.87 -0.43
C THR A 40 -13.94 10.43 0.97
N LEU A 41 -12.64 10.50 1.25
CA LEU A 41 -12.08 10.14 2.55
C LEU A 41 -12.64 11.02 3.67
N ALA A 42 -12.69 12.34 3.47
CA ALA A 42 -13.24 13.27 4.45
C ALA A 42 -14.73 13.03 4.73
N ARG A 43 -15.52 12.65 3.71
CA ARG A 43 -16.92 12.26 3.91
C ARG A 43 -17.03 11.00 4.76
N ILE A 44 -16.22 9.98 4.48
CA ILE A 44 -16.25 8.71 5.20
C ILE A 44 -15.80 8.90 6.65
N GLN A 45 -14.74 9.66 6.88
CA GLN A 45 -14.24 9.95 8.22
C GLN A 45 -15.21 10.79 9.05
N ARG A 46 -15.99 11.68 8.42
CA ARG A 46 -17.08 12.39 9.11
C ARG A 46 -18.20 11.45 9.55
N GLN A 47 -18.49 10.42 8.77
CA GLN A 47 -19.58 9.48 9.04
C GLN A 47 -19.20 8.37 10.02
N TYR A 48 -17.98 7.82 9.90
CA TYR A 48 -17.56 6.62 10.64
C TYR A 48 -16.39 6.89 11.62
N GLY A 49 -15.82 8.09 11.60
CA GLY A 49 -14.69 8.47 12.45
C GLY A 49 -13.32 8.32 11.79
N ALA A 50 -12.29 8.86 12.44
CA ALA A 50 -10.91 8.84 11.95
C ALA A 50 -10.40 7.40 11.72
N GLY A 51 -9.57 7.23 10.69
CA GLY A 51 -9.00 5.92 10.32
C GLY A 51 -9.89 5.07 9.41
N HIS A 52 -11.15 5.46 9.17
CA HIS A 52 -12.03 4.78 8.22
C HIS A 52 -11.82 5.29 6.79
N TYR A 53 -11.68 4.36 5.86
CA TYR A 53 -11.50 4.61 4.43
C TYR A 53 -12.71 4.18 3.61
N GLY A 54 -13.52 3.25 4.14
CA GLY A 54 -14.71 2.72 3.49
C GLY A 54 -14.36 1.84 2.29
N PHE A 55 -15.28 0.93 1.95
CA PHE A 55 -15.01 -0.16 1.02
C PHE A 55 -14.39 0.28 -0.32
N LYS A 56 -14.89 1.37 -0.91
CA LYS A 56 -14.40 1.85 -2.21
C LYS A 56 -12.93 2.30 -2.18
N LEU A 57 -12.53 3.06 -1.17
CA LEU A 57 -11.13 3.51 -1.05
C LEU A 57 -10.24 2.34 -0.62
N ASP A 58 -10.73 1.50 0.28
CA ASP A 58 -10.00 0.31 0.73
C ASP A 58 -9.69 -0.63 -0.43
N ALA A 59 -10.70 -1.04 -1.20
CA ALA A 59 -10.54 -1.91 -2.35
C ALA A 59 -9.57 -1.30 -3.39
N TYR A 60 -9.72 -0.01 -3.68
CA TYR A 60 -8.82 0.69 -4.58
C TYR A 60 -7.36 0.66 -4.09
N ARG A 61 -7.11 0.92 -2.81
CA ARG A 61 -5.75 0.85 -2.25
C ARG A 61 -5.19 -0.57 -2.25
N GLN A 62 -6.02 -1.60 -2.03
CA GLN A 62 -5.56 -2.99 -2.12
C GLN A 62 -5.06 -3.36 -3.51
N VAL A 63 -5.67 -2.81 -4.58
CA VAL A 63 -5.15 -3.02 -5.93
C VAL A 63 -3.73 -2.47 -6.08
N PHE A 64 -3.41 -1.33 -5.45
CA PHE A 64 -2.05 -0.80 -5.45
C PHE A 64 -1.08 -1.65 -4.65
N HIS A 65 -1.49 -2.18 -3.49
CA HIS A 65 -0.65 -3.09 -2.72
C HIS A 65 -0.36 -4.39 -3.47
N LEU A 66 -1.37 -4.95 -4.15
CA LEU A 66 -1.21 -6.14 -4.97
C LEU A 66 -0.31 -5.89 -6.19
N ALA A 67 -0.53 -4.78 -6.90
CA ALA A 67 0.34 -4.41 -8.02
C ALA A 67 1.78 -4.17 -7.55
N GLY A 68 1.95 -3.49 -6.42
CA GLY A 68 3.24 -3.26 -5.79
C GLY A 68 3.95 -4.55 -5.39
N SER A 69 3.24 -5.53 -4.82
CA SER A 69 3.83 -6.80 -4.42
C SER A 69 4.28 -7.64 -5.62
N ILE A 70 3.51 -7.66 -6.70
CA ILE A 70 3.89 -8.31 -7.96
C ILE A 70 5.13 -7.65 -8.57
N LEU A 71 5.16 -6.31 -8.61
CA LEU A 71 6.31 -5.55 -9.12
C LEU A 71 7.56 -5.81 -8.27
N PHE A 72 7.42 -5.82 -6.94
CA PHE A 72 8.51 -6.14 -6.01
C PHE A 72 9.05 -7.55 -6.27
N LEU A 73 8.18 -8.55 -6.35
CA LEU A 73 8.58 -9.94 -6.61
C LEU A 73 9.34 -10.10 -7.92
N SER A 74 8.82 -9.49 -8.99
CA SER A 74 9.45 -9.56 -10.31
C SER A 74 10.83 -8.91 -10.30
N THR A 75 10.95 -7.76 -9.64
CA THR A 75 12.22 -7.02 -9.52
C THR A 75 13.21 -7.78 -8.63
N ALA A 76 12.77 -8.29 -7.48
CA ALA A 76 13.59 -9.06 -6.57
C ALA A 76 14.13 -10.33 -7.24
N ALA A 77 13.27 -11.07 -7.94
CA ALA A 77 13.68 -12.25 -8.70
C ALA A 77 14.73 -11.93 -9.77
N TYR A 78 14.50 -10.86 -10.54
CA TYR A 78 15.45 -10.39 -11.55
C TYR A 78 16.82 -10.01 -10.93
N LEU A 79 16.81 -9.23 -9.85
CA LEU A 79 18.03 -8.79 -9.17
C LEU A 79 18.78 -9.95 -8.49
N SER A 80 18.06 -10.88 -7.87
CA SER A 80 18.67 -12.08 -7.27
C SER A 80 19.47 -12.88 -8.30
N GLN A 81 18.91 -13.09 -9.49
CA GLN A 81 19.61 -13.81 -10.55
C GLN A 81 20.77 -12.99 -11.14
N ARG A 82 20.55 -11.71 -11.41
CA ARG A 82 21.51 -10.87 -12.15
C ARG A 82 22.68 -10.38 -11.33
N LEU A 83 22.46 -10.03 -10.06
CA LEU A 83 23.49 -9.44 -9.21
C LEU A 83 24.19 -10.48 -8.34
N PHE A 84 23.46 -11.51 -7.88
CA PHE A 84 23.99 -12.48 -6.92
C PHE A 84 24.24 -13.86 -7.52
N GLY A 85 23.77 -14.11 -8.76
CA GLY A 85 23.90 -15.41 -9.42
C GLY A 85 23.22 -16.56 -8.66
N SER A 86 22.37 -16.24 -7.68
CA SER A 86 21.82 -17.21 -6.74
C SER A 86 20.30 -17.05 -6.67
N PRO A 87 19.53 -18.08 -7.06
CA PRO A 87 18.08 -18.04 -6.95
C PRO A 87 17.62 -17.93 -5.49
N ASN A 88 18.46 -18.33 -4.53
CA ASN A 88 18.14 -18.27 -3.11
C ASN A 88 18.26 -16.86 -2.51
N ALA A 89 18.93 -15.91 -3.20
CA ALA A 89 19.05 -14.54 -2.72
C ALA A 89 17.67 -13.85 -2.58
N ILE A 90 16.66 -14.32 -3.31
CA ILE A 90 15.31 -13.76 -3.23
C ILE A 90 14.68 -13.93 -1.85
N TYR A 91 15.01 -15.01 -1.13
CA TYR A 91 14.47 -15.27 0.21
C TYR A 91 14.92 -14.20 1.21
N VAL A 92 16.14 -13.69 1.06
CA VAL A 92 16.65 -12.58 1.88
C VAL A 92 15.87 -11.30 1.57
N PHE A 93 15.62 -10.99 0.30
CA PHE A 93 14.81 -9.83 -0.07
C PHE A 93 13.37 -9.94 0.45
N LEU A 94 12.77 -11.13 0.38
CA LEU A 94 11.43 -11.37 0.91
C LEU A 94 11.36 -11.19 2.43
N ALA A 95 12.33 -11.74 3.17
CA ALA A 95 12.39 -11.59 4.62
C ALA A 95 12.52 -10.11 5.04
N ILE A 96 13.40 -9.35 4.37
CA ILE A 96 13.55 -7.91 4.59
C ILE A 96 12.25 -7.16 4.27
N ALA A 97 11.61 -7.48 3.14
CA ALA A 97 10.37 -6.84 2.74
C ALA A 97 9.24 -7.10 3.74
N ILE A 98 9.04 -8.34 4.19
CA ILE A 98 8.03 -8.67 5.20
C ILE A 98 8.29 -7.91 6.50
N GLY A 99 9.55 -7.84 6.96
CA GLY A 99 9.91 -7.06 8.13
C GLY A 99 9.58 -5.58 7.97
N PHE A 100 9.94 -4.99 6.83
CA PHE A 100 9.66 -3.59 6.52
C PHE A 100 8.16 -3.30 6.39
N ILE A 101 7.39 -4.13 5.69
CA ILE A 101 5.93 -3.99 5.53
C ILE A 101 5.25 -4.11 6.90
N THR A 102 5.69 -5.03 7.76
CA THR A 102 5.16 -5.18 9.12
C THR A 102 5.38 -3.90 9.92
N PHE A 103 6.59 -3.34 9.91
CA PHE A 103 6.90 -2.07 10.55
C PHE A 103 6.07 -0.92 9.95
N GLN A 104 5.96 -0.87 8.63
CA GLN A 104 5.23 0.18 7.94
C GLN A 104 3.73 0.16 8.27
N GLU A 105 3.07 -0.99 8.23
CA GLU A 105 1.62 -1.09 8.45
C GLU A 105 1.23 -0.96 9.92
N PHE A 106 2.01 -1.53 10.83
CA PHE A 106 1.64 -1.61 12.23
C PHE A 106 2.31 -0.57 13.13
N TYR A 107 3.33 0.13 12.66
CA TYR A 107 3.94 1.24 13.39
C TYR A 107 3.75 2.58 12.66
N LEU A 108 4.29 2.73 11.45
CA LEU A 108 4.30 4.02 10.76
C LEU A 108 2.89 4.50 10.37
N GLN A 109 2.09 3.67 9.69
CA GLN A 109 0.75 4.07 9.25
C GLN A 109 -0.18 4.40 10.41
N ARG A 110 -0.06 3.66 11.52
CA ARG A 110 -0.81 3.94 12.74
C ARG A 110 -0.43 5.30 13.33
N LYS A 111 0.88 5.57 13.46
CA LYS A 111 1.39 6.81 14.04
C LYS A 111 1.03 8.02 13.18
N THR A 112 1.18 7.92 11.86
CA THR A 112 1.02 9.05 10.94
C THR A 112 -0.43 9.27 10.50
N TYR A 113 -1.17 8.20 10.21
CA TYR A 113 -2.50 8.29 9.58
C TYR A 113 -3.66 7.78 10.44
N ARG A 114 -3.38 7.40 11.71
CA ARG A 114 -4.36 6.81 12.64
C ARG A 114 -5.09 5.60 12.03
N GLN A 115 -4.36 4.84 11.21
CA GLN A 115 -4.88 3.64 10.56
C GLN A 115 -5.38 2.61 11.58
N LEU A 116 -6.54 2.01 11.29
CA LEU A 116 -7.11 0.95 12.12
C LEU A 116 -6.32 -0.36 11.98
N TRP A 117 -6.27 -1.17 13.05
CA TRP A 117 -5.60 -2.48 13.04
C TRP A 117 -6.10 -3.37 11.91
N ARG A 118 -7.44 -3.46 11.74
CA ARG A 118 -8.06 -4.27 10.70
C ARG A 118 -7.59 -3.88 9.29
N LYS A 119 -7.40 -2.58 9.05
CA LYS A 119 -6.89 -2.08 7.76
C LYS A 119 -5.42 -2.47 7.57
N GLY A 120 -4.59 -2.31 8.61
CA GLY A 120 -3.19 -2.76 8.58
C GLY A 120 -3.04 -4.26 8.32
N ILE A 121 -3.91 -5.10 8.91
CA ILE A 121 -3.92 -6.54 8.63
C ILE A 121 -4.25 -6.82 7.16
N LEU A 122 -5.25 -6.12 6.60
CA LEU A 122 -5.63 -6.30 5.20
C LEU A 122 -4.52 -5.86 4.24
N ASP A 123 -3.87 -4.73 4.53
CA ASP A 123 -2.74 -4.23 3.75
C ASP A 123 -1.57 -5.20 3.81
N TRP A 124 -1.22 -5.66 5.02
CA TRP A 124 -0.16 -6.64 5.24
C TRP A 124 -0.42 -7.93 4.48
N LEU A 125 -1.65 -8.47 4.53
CA LEU A 125 -2.02 -9.68 3.79
C LEU A 125 -1.90 -9.47 2.27
N THR A 126 -2.38 -8.34 1.76
CA THR A 126 -2.35 -8.06 0.31
C THR A 126 -0.92 -7.94 -0.22
N TRP A 127 0.02 -7.48 0.61
CA TRP A 127 1.44 -7.50 0.31
C TRP A 127 2.07 -8.90 0.44
N CYS A 128 1.82 -9.59 1.55
CA CYS A 128 2.55 -10.79 1.94
C CYS A 128 2.01 -12.08 1.31
N VAL A 129 0.72 -12.17 1.00
CA VAL A 129 0.12 -13.38 0.39
C VAL A 129 0.77 -13.71 -0.96
N PRO A 130 0.96 -12.76 -1.90
CA PRO A 130 1.68 -13.03 -3.14
C PRO A 130 3.11 -13.56 -2.91
N MET A 131 3.80 -13.05 -1.87
CA MET A 131 5.14 -13.53 -1.51
C MET A 131 5.10 -14.96 -0.97
N GLY A 132 4.11 -15.29 -0.14
CA GLY A 132 3.90 -16.65 0.37
C GLY A 132 3.56 -17.64 -0.75
N VAL A 133 2.72 -17.25 -1.70
CA VAL A 133 2.40 -18.06 -2.89
C VAL A 133 3.65 -18.28 -3.74
N TYR A 134 4.47 -17.24 -3.96
CA TYR A 134 5.74 -17.38 -4.67
C TYR A 134 6.69 -18.36 -3.95
N PHE A 135 6.81 -18.26 -2.62
CA PHE A 135 7.64 -19.16 -1.82
C PHE A 135 7.18 -20.61 -1.97
N PHE A 136 5.88 -20.86 -1.84
CA PHE A 136 5.30 -22.20 -1.94
C PHE A 136 5.52 -22.82 -3.33
N THR A 137 5.34 -22.05 -4.40
CA THR A 137 5.47 -22.52 -5.80
C THR A 137 6.91 -22.70 -6.27
N ARG A 138 7.92 -22.30 -5.48
CA ARG A 138 9.34 -22.42 -5.84
C ARG A 138 10.13 -23.43 -5.01
N ILE A 139 9.62 -23.80 -3.84
CA ILE A 139 10.25 -24.79 -2.96
C ILE A 139 9.71 -26.19 -3.20
N HIS A 140 8.49 -26.29 -3.74
CA HIS A 140 7.90 -27.52 -4.26
C HIS A 140 8.00 -27.55 -5.79
#